data_AF-A0AAD8K5W1-F1
#
_entry.id   AF-A0AAD8K5W1-F1
#
_cell.length_a   1.000
_cell.length_b   1.000
_cell.length_c   1.000
_cell.angle_alpha   90.00
_cell.angle_beta   90.00
_cell.angle_gamma   90.00
#
_symmetry.space_group_name_H-M   'P 1'
#
loop_
_entity.id
_entity.type
_entity.pdbx_description
1 polymer ?
#
loop_
_entity_poly.entity_id
_entity_poly.type
_entity_poly.pdbx_seq_one_letter_code
_entity_poly.pdbx_strand_id
1 'polypeptide(L)'
;MFVSQGSERGAVVRETYFLETFPFHQLRDYNFWCGINNGVYKCGFAKKQWPYEEAAKQLYEALDKCEEILRKQRYLCGNSLTEADIRLFVTLIRFDEVYAVHFKCNKKLLREYPNLFNYTKDLFQIPGMSSTVNMEHIKKHYYGSHPSINPFGIIPLAPNIDYLSPHDRDRFAS
;
A
#
# COMPACT_ATOMS: atom_id res chain seq x y z
N MET A 1 11.77 6.50 5.10
CA MET A 1 12.57 7.72 4.86
C MET A 1 11.58 8.80 4.48
N PHE A 2 11.22 9.67 5.43
CA PHE A 2 10.27 10.75 5.20
C PHE A 2 10.98 11.84 4.40
N VAL A 3 10.50 12.15 3.20
CA VAL A 3 10.86 13.40 2.53
C VAL A 3 9.76 14.40 2.86
N SER A 4 10.07 15.26 3.82
CA SER A 4 9.30 16.46 4.13
C SER A 4 9.55 17.49 3.04
N GLN A 5 8.54 17.78 2.22
CA GLN A 5 8.36 19.13 1.68
C GLN A 5 6.97 19.62 2.07
N GLY A 6 6.96 20.79 2.71
CA GLY A 6 5.84 21.29 3.48
C GLY A 6 4.75 21.98 2.65
N SER A 7 3.76 22.43 3.43
CA SER A 7 2.66 23.33 3.05
C SER A 7 1.48 22.67 2.33
N GLU A 8 0.61 21.99 3.10
CA GLU A 8 -0.78 22.43 3.31
C GLU A 8 -1.54 21.43 4.22
N ARG A 9 -2.31 21.96 5.16
CA ARG A 9 -3.13 21.18 6.10
C ARG A 9 -4.33 20.60 5.34
N GLY A 10 -4.24 19.31 4.98
CA GLY A 10 -5.35 18.57 4.40
C GLY A 10 -5.19 17.07 4.65
N ALA A 11 -5.77 16.59 5.75
CA ALA A 11 -6.02 15.17 6.07
C ALA A 11 -4.96 14.17 5.56
N VAL A 12 -3.75 14.27 6.13
CA VAL A 12 -2.86 13.11 6.27
C VAL A 12 -3.65 12.07 7.06
N VAL A 13 -3.61 10.79 6.62
CA VAL A 13 -4.05 9.64 7.42
C VAL A 13 -3.68 9.94 8.87
N ARG A 14 -4.64 10.02 9.80
CA ARG A 14 -4.34 10.38 11.19
C ARG A 14 -3.52 9.25 11.82
N GLU A 15 -2.21 9.32 11.60
CA GLU A 15 -1.17 8.40 12.06
C GLU A 15 -1.13 8.34 13.59
N THR A 16 -1.69 9.36 14.26
CA THR A 16 -1.72 9.54 15.70
C THR A 16 -2.64 8.58 16.47
N TYR A 17 -3.60 7.89 15.83
CA TYR A 17 -4.49 6.97 16.57
C TYR A 17 -3.96 5.54 16.70
N PHE A 18 -2.93 5.14 15.93
CA PHE A 18 -2.47 3.75 15.91
C PHE A 18 -1.20 3.49 16.73
N LEU A 19 -0.43 4.53 17.05
CA LEU A 19 0.91 4.37 17.66
C LEU A 19 0.88 4.06 19.17
N GLU A 20 -0.26 4.16 19.85
CA GLU A 20 -0.33 3.93 21.31
C GLU A 20 -0.57 2.45 21.70
N THR A 21 -0.80 1.55 20.74
CA THR A 21 -1.30 0.18 21.03
C THR A 21 -0.38 -0.99 20.68
N PHE A 22 0.80 -0.79 20.07
CA PHE A 22 1.60 -1.91 19.55
C PHE A 22 3.03 -1.97 20.12
N PRO A 23 3.46 -3.10 20.72
CA PRO A 23 4.80 -3.24 21.27
C PRO A 23 5.89 -3.32 20.17
N PHE A 24 6.90 -2.46 20.29
CA PHE A 24 7.98 -2.22 19.31
C PHE A 24 8.93 -3.40 19.01
N HIS A 25 8.88 -4.50 19.76
CA HIS A 25 10.01 -5.46 19.82
C HIS A 25 9.98 -6.61 18.79
N GLN A 26 8.90 -6.79 18.01
CA GLN A 26 8.79 -7.89 17.02
C GLN A 26 9.19 -7.50 15.57
N LEU A 27 9.60 -6.25 15.32
CA LEU A 27 9.68 -5.68 13.97
C LEU A 27 11.02 -5.86 13.24
N ARG A 28 12.10 -6.33 13.90
CA ARG A 28 13.45 -6.33 13.31
C ARG A 28 13.65 -7.29 12.14
N ASP A 29 12.99 -8.46 12.16
CA ASP A 29 13.15 -9.48 11.11
C ASP A 29 12.21 -9.27 9.91
N TYR A 30 11.24 -8.36 10.01
CA TYR A 30 10.19 -8.17 9.00
C TYR A 30 10.41 -6.96 8.08
N ASN A 31 11.58 -6.32 8.06
CA ASN A 31 11.84 -5.08 7.28
C ASN A 31 11.65 -5.19 5.75
N PHE A 32 11.31 -6.35 5.17
CA PHE A 32 11.09 -6.48 3.73
C PHE A 32 9.86 -5.69 3.23
N TRP A 33 8.82 -5.48 4.06
CA TRP A 33 7.67 -4.63 3.69
C TRP A 33 8.07 -3.14 3.54
N CYS A 34 9.13 -2.70 4.22
CA CYS A 34 9.70 -1.36 3.99
C CYS A 34 10.15 -1.17 2.53
N GLY A 35 10.55 -2.27 1.87
CA GLY A 35 10.92 -2.29 0.45
C GLY A 35 9.75 -1.97 -0.48
N ILE A 36 8.52 -2.35 -0.11
CA ILE A 36 7.32 -2.09 -0.91
C ILE A 36 6.96 -0.60 -0.87
N ASN A 37 6.91 -0.01 0.33
CA ASN A 37 6.51 1.39 0.51
C ASN A 37 7.42 2.36 -0.24
N ASN A 38 8.74 2.11 -0.25
CA ASN A 38 9.68 2.94 -1.01
C ASN A 38 9.80 2.48 -2.48
N GLY A 39 9.55 1.20 -2.76
CA GLY A 39 9.69 0.60 -4.08
C GLY A 39 8.78 1.23 -5.12
N VAL A 40 7.51 1.52 -4.77
CA VAL A 40 6.57 2.18 -5.69
C VAL A 40 7.04 3.58 -6.09
N TYR A 41 7.62 4.35 -5.17
CA TYR A 41 8.19 5.68 -5.47
C TYR A 41 9.45 5.58 -6.33
N LYS A 42 10.33 4.61 -6.04
CA LYS A 42 11.51 4.35 -6.88
C LYS A 42 11.10 4.02 -8.33
N CYS A 43 10.02 3.26 -8.52
CA CYS A 43 9.46 3.01 -9.85
C CYS A 43 8.94 4.32 -10.49
N GLY A 44 8.08 5.05 -9.79
CA GLY A 44 7.40 6.22 -10.34
C GLY A 44 8.30 7.39 -10.68
N PHE A 45 9.37 7.59 -9.92
CA PHE A 45 10.31 8.71 -10.10
C PHE A 45 11.59 8.34 -10.86
N ALA A 46 11.71 7.10 -11.34
CA ALA A 46 12.84 6.70 -12.18
C ALA A 46 12.87 7.53 -13.47
N LYS A 47 14.02 8.13 -13.77
CA LYS A 47 14.25 8.95 -14.99
C LYS A 47 14.92 8.19 -16.13
N LYS A 48 15.23 6.91 -15.92
CA LYS A 48 15.89 6.02 -16.88
C LYS A 48 15.23 4.65 -16.81
N GLN A 49 15.40 3.85 -17.85
CA GLN A 49 14.82 2.50 -17.94
C GLN A 49 15.43 1.55 -16.88
N TRP A 50 16.77 1.48 -16.80
CA TRP A 50 17.43 0.51 -15.91
C TRP A 50 17.12 0.70 -14.41
N PRO A 51 17.04 1.92 -13.82
CA PRO A 51 16.66 2.08 -12.42
C PRO A 51 15.19 1.74 -12.18
N TYR A 52 14.32 1.99 -13.17
CA TYR A 52 12.92 1.58 -13.11
C TYR A 52 12.83 0.05 -13.05
N GLU A 53 13.51 -0.67 -13.95
CA GLU A 53 13.49 -2.13 -14.00
C GLU A 53 13.99 -2.77 -12.71
N GLU A 54 15.08 -2.26 -12.15
CA GLU A 54 15.63 -2.73 -10.88
C GLU A 54 14.67 -2.48 -9.72
N ALA A 55 14.08 -1.28 -9.64
CA ALA A 55 13.09 -0.94 -8.62
C ALA A 55 11.82 -1.80 -8.74
N ALA A 56 11.33 -2.01 -9.96
CA ALA A 56 10.15 -2.82 -10.22
C ALA A 56 10.42 -4.28 -9.85
N LYS A 57 11.58 -4.84 -10.22
CA LYS A 57 11.97 -6.21 -9.85
C LYS A 57 11.96 -6.39 -8.32
N GLN A 58 12.61 -5.50 -7.58
CA GLN A 58 12.65 -5.55 -6.12
C GLN A 58 11.25 -5.39 -5.49
N LEU A 59 10.42 -4.48 -6.02
CA LEU A 59 9.04 -4.29 -5.56
C LEU A 59 8.22 -5.58 -5.68
N TYR A 60 8.25 -6.21 -6.86
CA TYR A 60 7.48 -7.42 -7.11
C TYR A 60 8.01 -8.63 -6.35
N GLU A 61 9.33 -8.78 -6.20
CA GLU A 61 9.90 -9.80 -5.31
C GLU A 61 9.44 -9.62 -3.85
N ALA A 62 9.30 -8.38 -3.38
CA ALA A 62 8.80 -8.12 -2.03
C ALA A 62 7.28 -8.40 -1.91
N LEU A 63 6.48 -8.04 -2.91
CA LEU A 63 5.05 -8.39 -2.97
C LEU A 63 4.84 -9.91 -3.00
N ASP A 64 5.62 -10.64 -3.80
CA ASP A 64 5.55 -12.10 -3.89
C ASP A 64 5.93 -12.77 -2.55
N LYS A 65 6.91 -12.21 -1.81
CA LYS A 65 7.24 -12.66 -0.45
C LYS A 65 6.11 -12.38 0.55
N CYS A 66 5.51 -11.18 0.51
CA CYS A 66 4.34 -10.86 1.32
C CYS A 66 3.19 -11.84 1.06
N GLU A 67 2.90 -12.12 -0.22
CA GLU A 67 1.87 -13.07 -0.63
C GLU A 67 2.09 -14.45 0.00
N GLU A 68 3.34 -14.96 -0.02
CA GLU A 68 3.64 -16.27 0.57
C GLU A 68 3.61 -16.33 2.09
N ILE A 69 3.90 -15.22 2.76
CA ILE A 69 3.70 -15.12 4.20
C ILE A 69 2.20 -15.11 4.48
N LEU A 70 1.44 -14.23 3.84
CA LEU A 70 0.00 -14.08 4.05
C LEU A 70 -0.80 -15.30 3.61
N ARG A 71 -0.24 -16.20 2.79
CA ARG A 71 -0.82 -17.52 2.51
C ARG A 71 -0.94 -18.41 3.75
N LYS A 72 -0.09 -18.22 4.75
CA LYS A 72 0.07 -19.14 5.90
C LYS A 72 -0.51 -18.61 7.22
N GLN A 73 -0.71 -17.30 7.31
CA GLN A 73 -1.06 -16.59 8.55
C GLN A 73 -1.89 -15.35 8.23
N ARG A 74 -2.68 -14.85 9.19
CA ARG A 74 -3.63 -13.74 8.96
C ARG A 74 -2.95 -12.41 8.64
N TYR A 75 -1.89 -12.07 9.39
CA TYR A 75 -1.16 -10.80 9.32
C TYR A 75 0.34 -11.04 9.09
N LEU A 76 1.13 -9.98 8.90
CA LEU A 76 2.56 -10.09 8.57
C LEU A 76 3.38 -10.78 9.67
N CYS A 77 3.00 -10.60 10.94
CA CYS A 77 3.73 -11.14 12.10
C CYS A 77 2.96 -12.26 12.84
N GLY A 78 1.98 -12.89 12.19
CA GLY A 78 1.22 -14.02 12.73
C GLY A 78 -0.28 -13.76 12.67
N ASN A 79 -1.00 -14.11 13.75
CA ASN A 79 -2.45 -13.98 13.84
C ASN A 79 -2.93 -12.71 14.55
N SER A 80 -1.99 -11.88 15.04
CA SER A 80 -2.29 -10.58 15.65
C SER A 80 -1.90 -9.43 14.73
N LEU A 81 -2.74 -8.41 14.67
CA LEU A 81 -2.46 -7.16 13.95
C LEU A 81 -1.28 -6.44 14.59
N THR A 82 -0.38 -5.90 13.76
CA THR A 82 0.78 -5.13 14.21
C THR A 82 0.93 -3.82 13.44
N GLU A 83 1.83 -2.95 13.89
CA GLU A 83 2.17 -1.71 13.16
C GLU A 83 2.67 -1.99 11.73
N ALA A 84 3.37 -3.11 11.52
CA ALA A 84 3.84 -3.50 10.19
C ALA A 84 2.68 -3.62 9.20
N ASP A 85 1.54 -4.13 9.65
CA ASP A 85 0.36 -4.32 8.83
C ASP A 85 -0.26 -2.98 8.41
N ILE A 86 -0.38 -2.05 9.36
CA ILE A 86 -0.89 -0.70 9.10
C ILE A 86 0.03 0.03 8.12
N ARG A 87 1.36 -0.06 8.30
CA ARG A 87 2.34 0.56 7.40
C ARG A 87 2.29 -0.01 6.00
N LEU A 88 2.06 -1.31 5.84
CA LEU A 88 1.91 -1.94 4.52
C LEU A 88 0.57 -1.56 3.88
N PHE A 89 -0.52 -1.59 4.65
CA PHE A 89 -1.89 -1.27 4.20
C PHE A 89 -1.97 0.07 3.47
N VAL A 90 -1.32 1.10 4.01
CA VAL A 90 -1.27 2.43 3.41
C VAL A 90 -0.74 2.37 1.96
N THR A 91 0.23 1.51 1.67
CA THR A 91 0.70 1.33 0.29
C THR A 91 -0.24 0.46 -0.54
N LEU A 92 -0.75 -0.63 0.02
CA LEU A 92 -1.61 -1.56 -0.71
C LEU A 92 -2.92 -0.92 -1.16
N ILE A 93 -3.61 -0.17 -0.28
CA ILE A 93 -4.89 0.46 -0.60
C ILE A 93 -4.79 1.48 -1.76
N ARG A 94 -3.58 1.98 -2.05
CA ARG A 94 -3.30 2.93 -3.14
C ARG A 94 -2.76 2.26 -4.41
N PHE A 95 -2.47 0.96 -4.37
CA PHE A 95 -1.69 0.29 -5.41
C PHE A 95 -2.40 0.27 -6.77
N ASP A 96 -3.57 -0.34 -6.85
CA ASP A 96 -4.32 -0.44 -8.10
C ASP A 96 -4.91 0.92 -8.54
N GLU A 97 -5.27 1.76 -7.58
CA GLU A 97 -5.92 3.07 -7.80
C GLU A 97 -4.95 4.14 -8.32
N VAL A 98 -3.69 4.05 -7.93
CA VAL A 98 -2.66 5.05 -8.24
C VAL A 98 -1.40 4.40 -8.80
N TYR A 99 -0.71 3.59 -8.01
CA TYR A 99 0.68 3.20 -8.32
C TYR A 99 0.80 2.37 -9.59
N ALA A 100 -0.19 1.54 -9.89
CA ALA A 100 -0.21 0.73 -11.09
C ALA A 100 -0.04 1.57 -12.36
N VAL A 101 -0.80 2.67 -12.47
CA VAL A 101 -0.75 3.55 -13.65
C VAL A 101 0.26 4.67 -13.44
N HIS A 102 0.09 5.48 -12.38
CA HIS A 102 0.86 6.70 -12.15
C HIS A 102 2.36 6.42 -11.97
N PHE A 103 2.70 5.36 -11.23
CA PHE A 103 4.07 4.95 -10.96
C PHE A 103 4.54 3.77 -11.83
N LYS A 104 3.73 3.35 -12.81
CA LYS A 104 4.01 2.24 -13.73
C LYS A 104 4.24 0.91 -13.00
N CYS A 105 3.65 0.72 -11.82
CA CYS A 105 3.71 -0.55 -11.09
C CYS A 105 2.64 -1.53 -11.60
N ASN A 106 2.65 -1.85 -12.91
CA ASN A 106 1.58 -2.59 -13.59
C ASN A 106 1.99 -3.98 -14.12
N LYS A 107 3.10 -4.58 -13.65
CA LYS A 107 3.45 -5.98 -14.01
C LYS A 107 2.40 -6.97 -13.51
N LYS A 108 1.85 -6.72 -12.32
CA LYS A 108 0.75 -7.46 -11.69
C LYS A 108 0.02 -6.53 -10.73
N LEU A 109 -1.29 -6.51 -10.80
CA LEU A 109 -2.17 -5.72 -9.95
C LEU A 109 -2.32 -6.38 -8.58
N LEU A 110 -2.58 -5.57 -7.55
CA LEU A 110 -2.82 -6.06 -6.20
C LEU A 110 -3.98 -7.05 -6.15
N ARG A 111 -5.07 -6.79 -6.89
CA ARG A 111 -6.23 -7.68 -6.92
C ARG A 111 -5.94 -9.08 -7.51
N GLU A 112 -4.82 -9.24 -8.20
CA GLU A 112 -4.35 -10.52 -8.76
C GLU A 112 -3.51 -11.32 -7.74
N TYR A 113 -3.28 -10.77 -6.55
CA TYR A 113 -2.68 -11.46 -5.42
C TYR A 113 -3.78 -11.86 -4.41
N PRO A 114 -4.22 -13.13 -4.39
CA PRO A 114 -5.37 -13.52 -3.60
C PRO A 114 -5.19 -13.28 -2.09
N ASN A 115 -4.00 -13.52 -1.54
CA ASN A 115 -3.78 -13.31 -0.10
C ASN A 115 -3.63 -11.82 0.23
N LEU A 116 -2.81 -11.07 -0.52
CA LEU A 116 -2.64 -9.63 -0.34
C LEU A 116 -3.94 -8.84 -0.55
N PHE A 117 -4.75 -9.21 -1.53
CA PHE A 117 -6.02 -8.52 -1.79
C PHE A 117 -7.02 -8.78 -0.67
N ASN A 118 -7.20 -10.03 -0.24
CA ASN A 118 -8.07 -10.34 0.90
C ASN A 118 -7.53 -9.75 2.21
N TYR A 119 -6.22 -9.70 2.40
CA TYR A 119 -5.57 -9.02 3.52
C TYR A 119 -5.86 -7.51 3.52
N THR A 120 -5.80 -6.87 2.35
CA THR A 120 -6.13 -5.44 2.22
C THR A 120 -7.60 -5.17 2.55
N LYS A 121 -8.51 -6.07 2.13
CA LYS A 121 -9.92 -6.00 2.49
C LYS A 121 -10.17 -6.21 3.98
N ASP A 122 -9.52 -7.20 4.60
CA ASP A 122 -9.56 -7.47 6.05
C ASP A 122 -9.19 -6.22 6.86
N LEU A 123 -8.05 -5.59 6.52
CA LEU A 123 -7.64 -4.35 7.16
C LEU A 123 -8.61 -3.19 6.90
N PHE A 124 -9.11 -3.04 5.67
CA PHE A 124 -10.07 -1.99 5.31
C PHE A 124 -11.40 -2.11 6.09
N GLN A 125 -11.80 -3.34 6.43
CA GLN A 125 -13.04 -3.66 7.12
C GLN A 125 -12.91 -3.61 8.65
N ILE A 126 -11.71 -3.40 9.21
CA ILE A 126 -11.53 -3.10 10.64
C ILE A 126 -12.40 -1.89 11.01
N PRO A 127 -13.18 -1.95 12.11
CA PRO A 127 -14.01 -0.84 12.56
C PRO A 127 -13.25 0.49 12.60
N GLY A 128 -13.73 1.48 11.84
CA GLY A 128 -13.14 2.81 11.74
C GLY A 128 -11.99 2.95 10.73
N MET A 129 -11.48 1.87 10.11
CA MET A 129 -10.39 1.99 9.12
C MET A 129 -10.87 2.64 7.83
N SER A 130 -12.01 2.21 7.29
CA SER A 130 -12.55 2.70 6.02
C SER A 130 -12.80 4.22 6.01
N SER A 131 -13.17 4.81 7.15
CA SER A 131 -13.38 6.27 7.27
C SER A 131 -12.08 7.08 7.18
N THR A 132 -10.92 6.43 7.31
CA THR A 132 -9.60 7.07 7.15
C THR A 132 -9.14 7.13 5.69
N VAL A 133 -9.82 6.42 4.79
CA VAL A 133 -9.44 6.31 3.37
C VAL A 133 -10.35 7.17 2.51
N ASN A 134 -9.86 8.34 2.10
CA ASN A 134 -10.51 9.16 1.09
C ASN A 134 -9.83 8.94 -0.28
N MET A 135 -10.39 8.03 -1.09
CA MET A 135 -9.81 7.66 -2.38
C MET A 135 -9.81 8.81 -3.39
N GLU A 136 -10.83 9.66 -3.36
CA GLU A 136 -10.90 10.85 -4.21
C GLU A 136 -9.73 11.80 -3.92
N HIS A 137 -9.48 12.08 -2.64
CA HIS A 137 -8.36 12.92 -2.20
C HIS A 137 -7.01 12.30 -2.59
N ILE A 138 -6.84 10.99 -2.37
CA ILE A 138 -5.64 10.26 -2.78
C ILE A 138 -5.38 10.43 -4.28
N LYS A 139 -6.38 10.13 -5.13
CA LYS A 139 -6.21 10.24 -6.59
C LYS A 139 -5.90 11.67 -7.02
N LYS A 140 -6.65 12.66 -6.52
CA LYS A 140 -6.40 14.09 -6.80
C LYS A 140 -4.98 14.50 -6.44
N HIS A 141 -4.49 14.09 -5.28
CA HIS A 141 -3.12 14.39 -4.85
C HIS A 141 -2.08 13.79 -5.80
N TYR A 142 -2.11 12.47 -6.05
CA TYR A 142 -1.06 11.84 -6.85
C TYR A 142 -1.05 12.28 -8.31
N TYR A 143 -2.22 12.31 -8.96
CA TYR A 143 -2.30 12.65 -10.37
C TYR A 143 -2.15 14.17 -10.60
N GLY A 144 -2.55 15.02 -9.65
CA GLY A 144 -2.49 16.47 -9.78
C GLY A 144 -1.19 17.13 -9.29
N SER A 145 -0.52 16.56 -8.29
CA SER A 145 0.66 17.21 -7.66
C SER A 145 2.01 16.79 -8.26
N HIS A 146 2.05 15.90 -9.25
CA HIS A 146 3.28 15.40 -9.88
C HIS A 146 3.39 15.80 -11.37
N PRO A 147 3.59 17.08 -11.71
CA PRO A 147 3.61 17.55 -13.11
C PRO A 147 4.79 16.96 -13.92
N SER A 148 5.85 16.50 -13.26
CA SER A 148 6.97 15.80 -13.91
C SER A 148 6.63 14.38 -14.39
N ILE A 149 5.55 13.79 -13.84
CA ILE A 149 5.08 12.44 -14.19
C ILE A 149 3.80 12.54 -15.04
N ASN A 150 2.87 13.42 -14.64
CA ASN A 150 1.57 13.63 -15.28
C ASN A 150 1.35 15.13 -15.57
N PRO A 151 1.90 15.65 -16.69
CA PRO A 151 1.90 17.10 -16.98
C PRO A 151 0.51 17.74 -17.04
N PHE A 152 -0.50 16.98 -17.44
CA PHE A 152 -1.88 17.48 -17.63
C PHE A 152 -2.78 17.26 -16.41
N GLY A 153 -2.28 16.62 -15.35
CA GLY A 153 -3.07 16.38 -14.13
C GLY A 153 -4.29 15.46 -14.33
N ILE A 154 -4.36 14.72 -15.44
CA ILE A 154 -5.51 13.88 -15.77
C ILE A 154 -5.59 12.72 -14.76
N ILE A 155 -6.78 12.55 -14.16
CA ILE A 155 -7.09 11.44 -13.25
C ILE A 155 -7.78 10.34 -14.07
N PRO A 156 -7.23 9.12 -14.14
CA PRO A 156 -7.86 8.02 -14.85
C PRO A 156 -9.13 7.56 -14.12
N LEU A 157 -10.10 7.07 -14.90
CA LEU A 157 -11.36 6.56 -14.36
C LEU A 157 -11.14 5.41 -13.35
N ALA A 158 -10.06 4.63 -13.52
CA ALA A 158 -9.68 3.49 -12.68
C ALA A 158 -10.80 2.45 -12.46
N PRO A 159 -10.49 1.23 -12.03
CA PRO A 159 -11.51 0.24 -11.71
C PRO A 159 -12.21 0.61 -10.41
N ASN A 160 -13.53 0.44 -10.35
CA ASN A 160 -14.27 0.55 -9.08
C ASN A 160 -14.02 -0.70 -8.24
N ILE A 161 -13.04 -0.65 -7.33
CA ILE A 161 -12.69 -1.77 -6.45
C ILE A 161 -13.57 -1.73 -5.20
N ASP A 162 -14.36 -2.77 -4.99
CA ASP A 162 -15.15 -2.93 -3.76
C ASP A 162 -14.32 -3.58 -2.64
N TYR A 163 -13.67 -2.73 -1.83
CA TYR A 163 -12.91 -3.17 -0.65
C TYR A 163 -13.81 -3.60 0.54
N LEU A 164 -15.12 -3.35 0.48
CA LEU A 164 -16.09 -3.83 1.48
C LEU A 164 -16.62 -5.24 1.15
N SER A 165 -16.35 -5.75 -0.05
CA SER A 165 -16.69 -7.12 -0.41
C SER A 165 -16.08 -8.13 0.58
N PRO A 166 -16.76 -9.26 0.88
CA PRO A 166 -16.26 -10.25 1.84
C PRO A 166 -14.83 -10.71 1.55
N HIS A 167 -14.01 -10.87 2.58
CA HIS A 167 -12.67 -11.44 2.49
C HIS A 167 -12.63 -12.85 3.08
N ASP A 168 -11.61 -13.63 2.72
CA ASP A 168 -11.43 -15.01 3.20
C ASP A 168 -10.47 -15.18 4.38
N ARG A 169 -10.01 -14.07 4.97
CA ARG A 169 -8.95 -14.06 6.00
C ARG A 169 -9.36 -14.68 7.34
N ASP A 170 -10.65 -14.84 7.60
CA ASP A 170 -11.15 -15.51 8.80
C ASP A 170 -10.84 -17.00 8.84
N ARG A 171 -10.40 -17.61 7.73
CA ARG A 171 -9.90 -19.00 7.72
C ARG A 171 -8.68 -19.24 8.62
N PHE A 172 -8.02 -18.17 9.07
CA PHE A 172 -6.89 -18.21 10.02
C PHE A 172 -7.30 -17.88 11.45
N ALA A 173 -8.58 -17.61 11.71
CA ALA A 173 -9.09 -17.44 13.06
C ALA A 173 -9.17 -18.83 13.71
N SER A 174 -8.23 -19.12 14.60
CA SER A 174 -8.21 -20.27 15.50
C SER A 174 -8.31 -19.79 16.93
#